data_AF-A0A957YS01-F1
#
_entry.id   AF-A0A957YS01-F1
#
_cell.length_a   1.000
_cell.length_b   1.000
_cell.length_c   1.000
_cell.angle_alpha   90.00
_cell.angle_beta   90.00
_cell.angle_gamma   90.00
#
_symmetry.space_group_name_H-M   'P 1'
#
loop_
_entity.id
_entity.type
_entity.pdbx_description
1 polymer ?
#
loop_
_entity_poly.entity_id
_entity_poly.type
_entity_poly.pdbx_seq_one_letter_code
_entity_poly.pdbx_strand_id
1 'polypeptide(L)'
;LVALGTGTCIPSLTALTSFRVSESEQGRLMGGTQTLLSLTSIIGPAVAGISFEVIAFSAPYWLGSFFSVLALIVAWMFLRVMPVEAK
;
A
#
# COMPACT_ATOMS: atom_id res chain seq x y z
N LEU A 1 -3.98 6.68 -15.34
CA LEU A 1 -2.99 6.88 -14.25
C LEU A 1 -3.13 5.83 -13.15
N VAL A 2 -4.31 5.69 -12.52
CA VAL A 2 -4.53 4.68 -11.46
C VAL A 2 -4.15 3.26 -11.90
N ALA A 3 -4.67 2.79 -13.04
CA ALA A 3 -4.36 1.44 -13.54
C ALA A 3 -2.86 1.21 -13.82
N LEU A 4 -2.15 2.22 -14.34
CA LEU A 4 -0.71 2.14 -14.54
C LEU A 4 0.04 2.10 -13.22
N GLY A 5 -0.38 2.93 -12.26
CA GLY A 5 0.21 2.96 -10.92
C GLY A 5 0.00 1.64 -10.17
N THR A 6 -1.23 1.12 -10.12
CA THR A 6 -1.52 -0.14 -9.43
C THR A 6 -0.90 -1.34 -10.14
N GLY A 7 -0.96 -1.39 -11.47
CA GLY A 7 -0.39 -2.46 -12.29
C GLY A 7 1.13 -2.56 -12.21
N THR A 8 1.82 -1.49 -11.84
CA THR A 8 3.28 -1.50 -11.65
C THR A 8 3.68 -1.63 -10.18
N CYS A 9 3.03 -0.90 -9.27
CA CYS A 9 3.39 -0.88 -7.86
C CYS A 9 3.12 -2.23 -7.17
N ILE A 10 1.98 -2.86 -7.42
CA ILE A 10 1.61 -4.12 -6.74
C ILE A 10 2.64 -5.23 -7.01
N PRO A 11 2.95 -5.61 -8.27
CA PRO A 11 3.92 -6.66 -8.52
C PRO A 11 5.34 -6.29 -8.05
N SER A 12 5.74 -5.01 -8.17
CA SER A 12 7.05 -4.55 -7.70
C SER A 12 7.20 -4.67 -6.18
N LEU A 13 6.18 -4.25 -5.42
CA LEU A 13 6.19 -4.36 -3.95
C LEU A 13 6.14 -5.81 -3.50
N THR A 14 5.31 -6.65 -4.13
CA THR A 14 5.24 -8.08 -3.84
C THR A 14 6.58 -8.78 -4.10
N ALA A 15 7.30 -8.43 -5.17
CA ALA A 15 8.63 -8.96 -5.44
C ALA A 15 9.65 -8.50 -4.38
N LEU A 16 9.67 -7.21 -4.05
CA LEU A 16 10.58 -6.64 -3.06
C LEU A 16 10.40 -7.24 -1.66
N THR A 17 9.16 -7.53 -1.25
CA THR A 17 8.89 -8.14 0.05
C THR A 17 9.15 -9.65 0.04
N SER A 18 8.87 -10.33 -1.07
CA SER A 18 9.19 -11.76 -1.27
C SER A 18 10.69 -12.05 -1.10
N PHE A 19 11.57 -11.22 -1.67
CA PHE A 19 13.02 -11.38 -1.54
C PHE A 19 13.59 -11.11 -0.14
N ARG A 20 12.79 -10.53 0.77
CA ARG A 20 13.21 -10.18 2.13
C ARG A 20 12.88 -11.25 3.17
N VAL A 21 12.25 -12.35 2.77
CA VAL A 21 11.85 -13.44 3.66
C VAL A 21 12.31 -14.80 3.10
N SER A 22 12.55 -15.77 3.98
CA SER A 22 12.80 -17.16 3.56
C SER A 22 11.54 -17.83 3.02
N GLU A 23 11.70 -18.91 2.25
CA GLU A 23 10.58 -19.69 1.68
C GLU A 23 9.56 -20.12 2.74
N SER A 24 10.03 -20.52 3.92
CA SER A 24 9.17 -20.92 5.05
C SER A 24 8.26 -19.80 5.58
N GLU A 25 8.65 -18.54 5.42
CA GLU A 25 7.92 -17.37 5.93
C GLU A 25 7.08 -16.67 4.85
N GLN A 26 7.18 -17.08 3.58
CA GLN A 26 6.42 -16.46 2.48
C GLN A 26 4.90 -16.55 2.70
N GLY A 27 4.40 -17.68 3.19
CA GLY A 27 2.98 -17.85 3.51
C GLY A 27 2.51 -16.87 4.60
N ARG A 28 3.35 -16.61 5.59
CA ARG A 28 3.06 -15.64 6.67
C ARG A 28 3.07 -14.21 6.15
N LEU A 29 4.02 -13.86 5.30
CA LEU A 29 4.10 -12.55 4.65
C LEU A 29 2.85 -12.28 3.77
N MET A 30 2.48 -13.24 2.92
CA MET A 30 1.32 -13.12 2.04
C MET A 30 0.01 -13.08 2.85
N GLY A 31 -0.11 -13.92 3.88
CA GLY A 31 -1.25 -13.89 4.80
C GLY A 31 -1.40 -12.55 5.51
N GLY A 32 -0.32 -12.01 6.08
CA GLY A 32 -0.33 -10.71 6.74
C GLY A 32 -0.67 -9.55 5.79
N THR A 33 -0.10 -9.58 4.58
CA THR A 33 -0.43 -8.60 3.52
C THR A 33 -1.91 -8.66 3.16
N GLN A 34 -2.47 -9.87 2.98
CA GLN A 34 -3.87 -10.05 2.66
C GLN A 34 -4.79 -9.56 3.81
N THR A 35 -4.44 -9.80 5.07
CA THR A 35 -5.18 -9.26 6.21
C THR A 35 -5.24 -7.73 6.18
N LEU A 36 -4.10 -7.06 5.91
CA LEU A 36 -4.04 -5.60 5.78
C LEU A 36 -4.91 -5.10 4.62
N LEU A 37 -4.87 -5.76 3.46
CA LEU A 37 -5.70 -5.41 2.31
C LEU A 37 -7.20 -5.58 2.61
N SER A 38 -7.58 -6.66 3.30
CA SER A 38 -8.96 -6.89 3.71
C SER A 38 -9.44 -5.83 4.72
N LEU A 39 -8.64 -5.48 5.72
CA LEU A 39 -8.96 -4.41 6.67
C LEU A 39 -9.13 -3.07 5.95
N THR A 40 -8.21 -2.74 5.05
CA THR A 40 -8.27 -1.50 4.27
C THR A 40 -9.50 -1.47 3.36
N SER A 41 -9.91 -2.61 2.80
CA SER A 41 -11.12 -2.72 1.98
C SER A 41 -12.41 -2.51 2.77
N ILE A 42 -12.40 -2.74 4.08
CA ILE A 42 -13.56 -2.47 4.97
C ILE A 42 -13.52 -1.02 5.46
N ILE A 43 -12.39 -0.59 5.99
CA ILE A 43 -12.24 0.73 6.62
C ILE A 43 -12.21 1.85 5.57
N GLY A 44 -11.58 1.61 4.42
CA GLY A 44 -11.41 2.59 3.35
C GLY A 44 -12.72 3.18 2.86
N PRO A 45 -13.71 2.37 2.42
CA PRO A 45 -15.02 2.85 2.01
C PRO A 45 -15.77 3.57 3.13
N ALA A 46 -15.67 3.09 4.38
CA ALA A 46 -16.32 3.74 5.52
C ALA A 46 -15.76 5.15 5.76
N VAL A 47 -14.42 5.29 5.77
CA VAL A 47 -13.75 6.59 5.92
C VAL A 47 -14.03 7.50 4.71
N ALA A 48 -14.06 6.95 3.50
CA ALA A 48 -14.42 7.69 2.29
C ALA A 48 -15.87 8.20 2.36
N GLY A 49 -16.82 7.37 2.77
CA GLY A 49 -18.23 7.76 2.91
C GLY A 49 -18.42 8.87 3.95
N ILE A 50 -17.82 8.73 5.13
CA ILE A 50 -17.91 9.75 6.19
C ILE A 50 -17.28 11.07 5.74
N SER A 51 -16.10 11.02 5.14
CA SER A 51 -15.43 12.25 4.65
C SER A 51 -16.19 12.92 3.52
N PHE A 52 -16.83 12.14 2.65
CA PHE A 52 -17.71 12.66 1.60
C PHE A 52 -18.90 13.43 2.16
N GLU A 53 -19.57 12.85 3.17
CA GLU A 53 -20.80 13.41 3.75
C GLU A 53 -20.54 14.60 4.68
N VAL A 54 -19.51 14.52 5.54
CA VAL A 54 -19.30 15.48 6.63
C VAL A 54 -18.39 16.64 6.23
N ILE A 55 -17.44 16.43 5.31
CA ILE A 55 -16.43 17.45 4.96
C ILE A 55 -16.76 18.11 3.62
N ALA A 56 -16.70 17.33 2.53
CA ALA A 56 -17.00 17.78 1.18
C ALA A 56 -17.00 16.60 0.20
N PHE A 57 -17.70 16.74 -0.92
CA PHE A 57 -17.66 15.79 -2.04
C PHE A 57 -16.22 15.45 -2.51
N SER A 58 -15.31 16.44 -2.50
CA SER A 58 -13.92 16.26 -2.92
C SER A 58 -13.01 15.65 -1.83
N ALA A 59 -13.45 15.60 -0.58
CA ALA A 59 -12.61 15.22 0.56
C ALA A 59 -12.03 13.80 0.47
N PRO A 60 -12.75 12.75 0.03
CA PRO A 60 -12.20 11.40 -0.08
C PRO A 60 -11.02 11.31 -1.05
N TYR A 61 -11.06 12.10 -2.13
CA TYR A 61 -9.99 12.14 -3.12
C TYR A 61 -8.73 12.80 -2.58
N TRP A 62 -8.87 13.90 -1.83
CA TRP A 62 -7.76 14.54 -1.14
C TRP A 62 -7.15 13.64 -0.06
N LEU A 63 -7.99 12.93 0.68
CA LEU A 63 -7.55 11.97 1.69
C LEU A 63 -6.76 10.81 1.07
N GLY A 64 -7.25 10.24 -0.04
CA GLY A 64 -6.54 9.22 -0.79
C GLY A 64 -5.21 9.72 -1.38
N SER A 65 -5.17 10.97 -1.86
CA SER A 65 -3.94 11.62 -2.33
C SER A 65 -2.92 11.77 -1.20
N PHE A 66 -3.36 12.24 -0.02
CA PHE A 66 -2.51 12.37 1.16
C PHE A 66 -1.89 11.03 1.58
N PHE A 67 -2.69 9.96 1.67
CA PHE A 67 -2.17 8.63 1.99
C PHE A 67 -1.22 8.08 0.94
N SER A 68 -1.49 8.34 -0.35
CA SER A 68 -0.61 7.90 -1.44
C SER A 68 0.75 8.60 -1.40
N VAL A 69 0.77 9.92 -1.15
CA VAL A 69 2.00 10.69 -0.99
C VAL A 69 2.77 10.23 0.25
N LEU A 70 2.07 10.01 1.37
CA LEU A 70 2.70 9.50 2.60
C LEU A 70 3.33 8.11 2.36
N ALA A 71 2.63 7.20 1.70
CA ALA A 71 3.16 5.89 1.35
C ALA A 71 4.40 5.99 0.44
N LEU A 72 4.41 6.92 -0.51
CA LEU A 72 5.56 7.18 -1.37
C LEU A 72 6.76 7.70 -0.58
N ILE A 73 6.56 8.62 0.36
CA ILE A 73 7.63 9.13 1.24
C ILE A 73 8.22 7.99 2.07
N VAL A 74 7.37 7.17 2.70
CA VAL A 74 7.80 6.02 3.49
C VAL A 74 8.60 5.04 2.62
N ALA A 75 8.06 4.64 1.46
CA ALA A 75 8.76 3.75 0.54
C ALA A 75 10.12 4.32 0.12
N TRP A 76 10.19 5.61 -0.20
CA TRP A 76 11.43 6.27 -0.58
C TRP A 76 12.46 6.31 0.55
N MET A 77 12.03 6.56 1.79
CA MET A 77 12.92 6.52 2.95
C MET A 77 13.49 5.12 3.18
N PHE A 78 12.66 4.07 3.12
CA PHE A 78 13.10 2.70 3.42
C PHE A 78 13.89 2.05 2.27
N LEU A 79 13.54 2.34 1.01
CA LEU A 79 14.28 1.82 -0.15
C LEU A 79 15.69 2.42 -0.26
N ARG A 80 15.92 3.63 0.26
CA ARG A 80 17.26 4.24 0.33
C ARG A 80 18.16 3.59 1.37
N VAL A 81 17.58 3.07 2.45
CA VAL A 81 18.33 2.54 3.60
C VAL A 81 18.71 1.08 3.41
N MET A 82 17.94 0.32 2.64
CA MET A 82 18.18 -1.10 2.41
C MET A 82 18.33 -1.36 0.91
N PRO A 83 19.54 -1.18 0.34
CA PRO A 83 19.79 -1.57 -1.05
C PRO A 83 19.39 -3.04 -1.21
N VAL A 84 18.78 -3.36 -2.34
CA VAL A 84 18.40 -4.74 -2.67
C VAL A 84 19.71 -5.49 -2.94
N GLU A 85 20.30 -6.12 -1.91
CA GLU A 85 21.35 -7.11 -2.14
C GLU A 85 20.73 -8.24 -2.97
N ALA A 86 20.98 -8.18 -4.27
CA ALA A 86 20.71 -9.28 -5.18
C ALA A 86 21.60 -10.45 -4.75
N LYS A 87 20.96 -11.49 -4.21
CA LYS A 87 21.61 -12.78 -3.97
C LYS A 87 21.65 -13.58 -5.27
#